data_AF-A0A3Q2PTC8-F1
#
_entry.id   AF-A0A3Q2PTC8-F1
#
_cell.length_a   1.000
_cell.length_b   1.000
_cell.length_c   1.000
_cell.angle_alpha   90.00
_cell.angle_beta   90.00
_cell.angle_gamma   90.00
#
_symmetry.space_group_name_H-M   'P 1'
#
loop_
_entity.id
_entity.type
_entity.pdbx_description
1 polymer ?
#
loop_
_entity_poly.entity_id
_entity_poly.type
_entity_poly.pdbx_seq_one_letter_code
_entity_poly.pdbx_strand_id
1 'polypeptide(L)'
;MAERSGKKKVNGVISQTKKRPSSSSTCRADRSRKAEPKPASDPKKTHTDELFAKEEQYKLLNAELEAKTAELVRQADELMREQKEDLSSLSNVLLLDTDDEDDFKKPKSQPRTLRDPGMKVNKKKVTPATQSTHAGKQGTKPRCKTATSDGSPHAEDSAALEDEAELFLAKTIRSMEEKMKHSVQENTEDNAEDHVGSAASDAQTRVLKAKLRIMQEELDLLSCDYYKKDDENAKLTATVKELEEDRARLQRAVGIQQTQTEKQRALAEELAKKCDNLQLQVSALSKEVETLTRSQKQAAAVHGTVEVRLNRALEEVEKLKSQLSKTRQINKDKISEEHQSKENLLAENQTLKKQKAELIVAFKKQLKLIDILKKQKMHFEAAKLLSFTEEEFLKALDWGKA
;
A
#
# COMPACT_ATOMS: atom_id res chain seq x y z
N MET A 1 -37.02 -63.69 47.85
CA MET A 1 -35.78 -62.89 47.74
C MET A 1 -35.51 -62.28 49.10
N ALA A 2 -34.30 -62.40 49.67
CA ALA A 2 -34.02 -61.91 51.02
C ALA A 2 -32.54 -61.51 51.24
N GLU A 3 -32.38 -60.27 51.70
CA GLU A 3 -31.39 -59.67 52.61
C GLU A 3 -29.99 -60.25 52.97
N ARG A 4 -29.06 -59.28 53.18
CA ARG A 4 -28.00 -59.19 54.23
C ARG A 4 -26.64 -59.91 54.11
N SER A 5 -25.64 -59.09 53.79
CA SER A 5 -24.38 -58.85 54.54
C SER A 5 -23.34 -59.97 54.81
N GLY A 6 -22.07 -59.65 54.52
CA GLY A 6 -21.02 -59.64 55.57
C GLY A 6 -19.81 -60.59 55.46
N LYS A 7 -18.61 -59.99 55.61
CA LYS A 7 -17.40 -60.53 56.27
C LYS A 7 -16.70 -61.83 55.76
N LYS A 8 -15.53 -61.60 55.13
CA LYS A 8 -14.18 -61.89 55.69
C LYS A 8 -13.56 -63.33 55.61
N LYS A 9 -12.42 -63.39 54.88
CA LYS A 9 -11.26 -64.32 54.97
C LYS A 9 -11.40 -65.81 54.58
N VAL A 10 -10.51 -66.24 53.67
CA VAL A 10 -9.44 -67.29 53.79
C VAL A 10 -8.79 -67.46 52.40
N ASN A 11 -7.57 -67.96 52.16
CA ASN A 11 -6.20 -67.83 52.69
C ASN A 11 -5.36 -68.92 51.99
N GLY A 12 -4.14 -68.62 51.51
CA GLY A 12 -3.23 -69.57 50.81
C GLY A 12 -2.47 -68.85 49.69
N VAL A 13 -1.22 -68.37 49.85
CA VAL A 13 0.07 -69.06 50.15
C VAL A 13 0.43 -70.03 49.00
N ILE A 14 1.65 -70.08 48.44
CA ILE A 14 2.96 -69.46 48.79
C ILE A 14 3.26 -68.24 47.87
N SER A 15 4.45 -67.64 47.64
CA SER A 15 5.87 -67.90 48.00
C SER A 15 6.67 -66.58 48.15
N GLN A 16 8.02 -66.63 48.20
CA GLN A 16 8.93 -65.46 48.22
C GLN A 16 10.21 -65.70 47.38
N THR A 17 10.86 -64.62 46.95
CA THR A 17 12.33 -64.60 46.74
C THR A 17 12.92 -63.29 47.28
N LYS A 18 14.00 -63.37 48.09
CA LYS A 18 14.73 -62.20 48.60
C LYS A 18 16.14 -62.56 49.09
N LYS A 19 17.08 -61.64 48.82
CA LYS A 19 18.38 -61.41 49.49
C LYS A 19 19.53 -62.43 49.39
N ARG A 20 20.55 -61.96 48.66
CA ARG A 20 22.00 -61.97 48.94
C ARG A 20 22.37 -61.71 50.42
N PRO A 21 23.47 -62.29 50.91
CA PRO A 21 24.64 -61.57 51.47
C PRO A 21 25.94 -62.05 50.78
N SER A 22 27.19 -61.69 51.11
CA SER A 22 27.92 -60.46 51.56
C SER A 22 29.38 -60.64 51.04
N SER A 23 30.48 -59.94 51.37
CA SER A 23 30.90 -58.84 52.28
C SER A 23 31.84 -57.90 51.46
N SER A 24 32.74 -57.03 51.94
CA SER A 24 33.14 -56.54 53.29
C SER A 24 33.51 -55.02 53.22
N SER A 25 33.88 -54.44 54.36
CA SER A 25 34.27 -53.03 54.66
C SER A 25 35.09 -52.26 53.58
N THR A 26 35.06 -50.92 53.50
CA THR A 26 35.26 -49.95 54.62
C THR A 26 34.61 -48.57 54.37
N CYS A 27 34.57 -47.68 55.38
CA CYS A 27 33.86 -46.39 55.38
C CYS A 27 34.77 -45.15 55.30
N ARG A 28 34.24 -44.01 54.82
CA ARG A 28 34.54 -42.65 55.32
C ARG A 28 33.51 -41.60 54.84
N ALA A 29 33.47 -40.45 55.52
CA ALA A 29 32.58 -39.29 55.27
C ALA A 29 33.27 -38.24 54.33
N ASP A 30 32.74 -37.06 53.99
CA ASP A 30 31.63 -36.27 54.57
C ASP A 30 30.99 -35.24 53.57
N ARG A 31 29.82 -34.69 53.95
CA ARG A 31 29.17 -33.40 53.58
C ARG A 31 29.29 -32.75 52.17
N SER A 32 28.09 -32.57 51.58
CA SER A 32 27.54 -31.28 51.03
C SER A 32 28.18 -30.60 49.80
N ARG A 33 27.44 -29.88 48.92
CA ARG A 33 25.98 -29.62 48.76
C ARG A 33 25.69 -29.19 47.31
N LYS A 34 24.44 -29.42 46.85
CA LYS A 34 23.76 -28.87 45.64
C LYS A 34 24.58 -28.53 44.38
N ALA A 35 24.30 -29.25 43.30
CA ALA A 35 24.34 -28.72 41.94
C ALA A 35 22.89 -28.50 41.43
N GLU A 36 22.67 -27.55 40.52
CA GLU A 36 21.43 -27.40 39.76
C GLU A 36 21.74 -27.29 38.25
N PRO A 37 21.14 -28.13 37.39
CA PRO A 37 21.40 -28.13 35.95
C PRO A 37 20.41 -27.25 35.16
N LYS A 38 20.84 -26.79 33.98
CA LYS A 38 19.94 -26.22 32.97
C LYS A 38 18.97 -27.30 32.44
N PRO A 39 17.68 -26.99 32.19
CA PRO A 39 16.85 -27.80 31.33
C PRO A 39 17.19 -27.55 29.84
N ALA A 40 16.90 -28.55 28.99
CA ALA A 40 16.89 -28.44 27.54
C ALA A 40 15.44 -28.42 27.00
N SER A 41 15.26 -28.32 25.68
CA SER A 41 13.94 -28.44 25.03
C SER A 41 13.40 -29.89 25.10
N ASP A 42 12.17 -30.24 24.71
CA ASP A 42 11.18 -29.63 23.79
C ASP A 42 9.76 -30.13 24.20
N PRO A 43 8.64 -29.46 23.84
CA PRO A 43 8.09 -29.72 22.50
C PRO A 43 7.37 -28.53 21.81
N LYS A 44 7.48 -28.52 20.48
CA LYS A 44 6.97 -27.54 19.49
C LYS A 44 5.45 -27.25 19.43
N LYS A 45 4.66 -27.50 20.47
CA LYS A 45 3.22 -27.14 20.47
C LYS A 45 2.95 -25.67 20.80
N THR A 46 3.64 -25.10 21.79
CA THR A 46 3.31 -23.74 22.26
C THR A 46 3.47 -22.69 21.16
N HIS A 47 4.55 -22.72 20.38
CA HIS A 47 4.79 -21.76 19.31
C HIS A 47 3.78 -21.89 18.14
N THR A 48 3.20 -23.07 17.87
CA THR A 48 2.10 -23.16 16.88
C THR A 48 0.82 -22.56 17.44
N ASP A 49 0.52 -22.83 18.70
CA ASP A 49 -0.72 -22.39 19.34
C ASP A 49 -0.71 -20.86 19.57
N GLU A 50 0.46 -20.29 19.94
CA GLU A 50 0.73 -18.85 19.98
C GLU A 50 0.62 -18.18 18.60
N LEU A 51 1.06 -18.85 17.53
CA LEU A 51 0.96 -18.32 16.17
C LEU A 51 -0.49 -18.27 15.68
N PHE A 52 -1.28 -19.31 15.95
CA PHE A 52 -2.72 -19.33 15.64
C PHE A 52 -3.50 -18.28 16.43
N ALA A 53 -3.23 -18.13 17.74
CA ALA A 53 -3.85 -17.07 18.55
C ALA A 53 -3.54 -15.67 17.99
N LYS A 54 -2.33 -15.47 17.46
CA LYS A 54 -1.93 -14.20 16.83
C LYS A 54 -2.55 -14.00 15.43
N GLU A 55 -2.70 -15.07 14.64
CA GLU A 55 -3.45 -15.06 13.38
C GLU A 55 -4.92 -14.65 13.62
N GLU A 56 -5.57 -15.22 14.63
CA GLU A 56 -6.94 -14.88 15.01
C GLU A 56 -7.07 -13.40 15.44
N GLN A 57 -6.13 -12.88 16.23
CA GLN A 57 -6.08 -11.46 16.58
C GLN A 57 -5.91 -10.54 15.35
N TYR A 58 -5.02 -10.87 14.41
CA TYR A 58 -4.89 -10.10 13.16
C TYR A 58 -6.15 -10.17 12.30
N LYS A 59 -6.85 -11.31 12.30
CA LYS A 59 -8.10 -11.50 11.55
C LYS A 59 -9.24 -10.67 12.13
N LEU A 60 -9.35 -10.58 13.45
CA LEU A 60 -10.28 -9.67 14.14
C LEU A 60 -9.95 -8.20 13.89
N LEU A 61 -8.67 -7.82 13.97
CA LEU A 61 -8.23 -6.44 13.70
C LEU A 61 -8.48 -6.03 12.24
N ASN A 62 -8.25 -6.93 11.27
CA ASN A 62 -8.59 -6.68 9.88
C ASN A 62 -10.11 -6.50 9.69
N ALA A 63 -10.94 -7.33 10.32
CA ALA A 63 -12.40 -7.16 10.27
C ALA A 63 -12.86 -5.82 10.87
N GLU A 64 -12.21 -5.34 11.94
CA GLU A 64 -12.47 -4.01 12.51
C GLU A 64 -12.01 -2.87 11.56
N LEU A 65 -10.87 -3.03 10.90
CA LEU A 65 -10.37 -2.07 9.89
C LEU A 65 -11.26 -2.04 8.64
N GLU A 66 -11.74 -3.20 8.17
CA GLU A 66 -12.70 -3.31 7.07
C GLU A 66 -14.03 -2.65 7.44
N ALA A 67 -14.56 -2.89 8.65
CA ALA A 67 -15.77 -2.24 9.15
C ALA A 67 -15.61 -0.70 9.27
N LYS A 68 -14.48 -0.22 9.80
CA LYS A 68 -14.16 1.22 9.86
C LYS A 68 -13.99 1.84 8.48
N THR A 69 -13.43 1.10 7.52
CA THR A 69 -13.30 1.55 6.13
C THR A 69 -14.67 1.62 5.45
N ALA A 70 -15.53 0.63 5.66
CA ALA A 70 -16.89 0.62 5.14
C ALA A 70 -17.73 1.77 5.71
N GLU A 71 -17.61 2.07 7.01
CA GLU A 71 -18.28 3.22 7.64
C GLU A 71 -17.74 4.56 7.14
N LEU A 72 -16.42 4.70 6.93
CA LEU A 72 -15.84 5.91 6.34
C LEU A 72 -16.32 6.13 4.90
N VAL A 73 -16.41 5.06 4.10
CA VAL A 73 -16.97 5.10 2.74
C VAL A 73 -18.46 5.45 2.79
N ARG A 74 -19.24 4.86 3.71
CA ARG A 74 -20.66 5.19 3.90
C ARG A 74 -20.86 6.67 4.25
N GLN A 75 -20.03 7.24 5.12
CA GLN A 75 -20.08 8.66 5.46
C GLN A 75 -19.72 9.56 4.27
N ALA A 76 -18.73 9.17 3.44
CA ALA A 76 -18.42 9.87 2.21
C ALA A 76 -19.56 9.79 1.17
N ASP A 77 -20.19 8.61 1.02
CA ASP A 77 -21.35 8.38 0.15
C ASP A 77 -22.65 9.04 0.67
N GLU A 78 -22.72 9.38 1.96
CA GLU A 78 -23.78 10.21 2.54
C GLU A 78 -23.54 11.69 2.16
N LEU A 79 -22.34 12.23 2.45
CA LEU A 79 -21.95 13.61 2.14
C LEU A 79 -22.02 13.93 0.64
N MET A 80 -21.58 12.99 -0.22
CA MET A 80 -21.69 13.09 -1.67
C MET A 80 -23.14 13.04 -2.17
N ARG A 81 -24.07 12.51 -1.36
CA ARG A 81 -25.50 12.48 -1.68
C ARG A 81 -26.19 13.73 -1.17
N GLU A 82 -25.90 14.18 0.05
CA GLU A 82 -26.34 15.48 0.59
C GLU A 82 -25.95 16.62 -0.36
N GLN A 83 -24.67 16.74 -0.72
CA GLN A 83 -24.22 17.75 -1.69
C GLN A 83 -24.90 17.63 -3.06
N LYS A 84 -25.26 16.42 -3.48
CA LYS A 84 -25.97 16.20 -4.75
C LYS A 84 -27.46 16.52 -4.64
N GLU A 85 -28.08 16.32 -3.47
CA GLU A 85 -29.46 16.69 -3.17
C GLU A 85 -29.60 18.21 -2.97
N ASP A 86 -28.62 18.87 -2.36
CA ASP A 86 -28.50 20.33 -2.31
C ASP A 86 -28.37 20.92 -3.72
N LEU A 87 -27.41 20.44 -4.53
CA LEU A 87 -27.24 20.87 -5.91
C LEU A 87 -28.45 20.53 -6.79
N SER A 88 -29.14 19.43 -6.53
CA SER A 88 -30.42 19.07 -7.16
C SER A 88 -31.52 20.06 -6.77
N SER A 89 -31.64 20.43 -5.49
CA SER A 89 -32.62 21.41 -5.02
C SER A 89 -32.40 22.78 -5.68
N LEU A 90 -31.16 23.24 -5.76
CA LEU A 90 -30.77 24.46 -6.45
C LEU A 90 -31.06 24.35 -7.96
N SER A 91 -30.76 23.21 -8.58
CA SER A 91 -31.06 22.97 -10.00
C SER A 91 -32.56 22.91 -10.30
N ASN A 92 -33.40 22.47 -9.37
CA ASN A 92 -34.85 22.46 -9.51
C ASN A 92 -35.46 23.85 -9.28
N VAL A 93 -34.88 24.66 -8.40
CA VAL A 93 -35.23 26.09 -8.25
C VAL A 93 -34.86 26.88 -9.50
N LEU A 94 -33.74 26.57 -10.15
CA LEU A 94 -33.29 27.21 -11.39
C LEU A 94 -34.02 26.74 -12.66
N LEU A 95 -34.90 25.74 -12.57
CA LEU A 95 -35.65 25.19 -13.71
C LEU A 95 -37.12 25.66 -13.77
N LEU A 96 -37.51 26.64 -12.95
CA LEU A 96 -38.88 27.15 -12.88
C LEU A 96 -39.09 28.52 -13.55
N ASP A 97 -38.01 29.16 -14.01
CA ASP A 97 -38.00 30.55 -14.53
C ASP A 97 -37.59 30.65 -16.03
N THR A 98 -37.55 29.55 -16.78
CA THR A 98 -37.26 29.55 -18.23
C THR A 98 -38.17 28.60 -19.02
N ASP A 99 -39.43 29.01 -19.20
CA ASP A 99 -40.21 28.63 -20.38
C ASP A 99 -39.81 29.55 -21.54
N ASP A 100 -38.97 29.07 -22.47
CA ASP A 100 -38.85 29.66 -23.82
C ASP A 100 -38.25 28.65 -24.83
N GLU A 101 -38.44 28.91 -26.12
CA GLU A 101 -38.50 27.86 -27.16
C GLU A 101 -37.15 27.40 -27.79
N ASP A 102 -37.26 26.24 -28.46
CA ASP A 102 -36.58 25.81 -29.71
C ASP A 102 -35.31 24.93 -29.75
N ASP A 103 -35.30 24.10 -30.80
CA ASP A 103 -34.46 22.94 -31.17
C ASP A 103 -32.94 23.00 -30.95
N PHE A 104 -32.37 21.98 -30.27
CA PHE A 104 -31.18 21.29 -30.77
C PHE A 104 -31.10 19.78 -30.44
N LYS A 105 -31.40 18.94 -31.45
CA LYS A 105 -30.84 17.59 -31.74
C LYS A 105 -30.29 16.72 -30.59
N LYS A 106 -31.09 15.73 -30.16
CA LYS A 106 -30.67 14.60 -29.30
C LYS A 106 -29.76 13.59 -30.02
N PRO A 107 -28.71 13.07 -29.35
CA PRO A 107 -28.21 11.72 -29.55
C PRO A 107 -28.65 10.78 -28.41
N LYS A 108 -29.21 9.60 -28.73
CA LYS A 108 -29.44 8.55 -27.73
C LYS A 108 -28.14 7.79 -27.44
N SER A 109 -27.83 7.56 -26.16
CA SER A 109 -27.00 6.42 -25.75
C SER A 109 -27.58 5.79 -24.48
N GLN A 110 -27.87 4.48 -24.55
CA GLN A 110 -28.26 3.68 -23.38
C GLN A 110 -27.01 3.18 -22.65
N PRO A 111 -27.07 2.99 -21.33
CA PRO A 111 -25.98 2.37 -20.58
C PRO A 111 -25.81 0.89 -20.99
N ARG A 112 -24.57 0.38 -20.92
CA ARG A 112 -24.29 -1.06 -20.94
C ARG A 112 -23.51 -1.48 -19.70
N THR A 113 -23.87 -2.66 -19.21
CA THR A 113 -23.44 -3.21 -17.92
C THR A 113 -22.14 -4.02 -18.04
N LEU A 114 -21.51 -4.22 -16.88
CA LEU A 114 -20.31 -5.04 -16.67
C LEU A 114 -20.47 -6.49 -17.19
N ARG A 115 -19.46 -6.99 -17.92
CA ARG A 115 -18.99 -8.37 -17.80
C ARG A 115 -17.60 -8.59 -18.40
N ASP A 116 -16.82 -9.40 -17.70
CA ASP A 116 -15.51 -9.96 -18.02
C ASP A 116 -15.62 -11.50 -17.75
N PRO A 117 -14.67 -12.41 -18.06
CA PRO A 117 -13.47 -12.32 -18.93
C PRO A 117 -13.49 -13.33 -20.11
N GLY A 118 -12.48 -13.28 -20.98
CA GLY A 118 -12.27 -14.30 -22.03
C GLY A 118 -10.86 -14.33 -22.63
N MET A 119 -10.14 -15.45 -22.47
CA MET A 119 -8.77 -15.65 -23.00
C MET A 119 -8.75 -15.88 -24.52
N LYS A 120 -7.74 -15.34 -25.23
CA LYS A 120 -6.72 -16.16 -25.93
C LYS A 120 -5.53 -15.41 -26.52
N VAL A 121 -4.41 -16.12 -26.53
CA VAL A 121 -3.05 -15.73 -26.96
C VAL A 121 -2.94 -15.60 -28.48
N ASN A 122 -2.09 -14.69 -28.97
CA ASN A 122 -1.23 -15.00 -30.13
C ASN A 122 0.11 -14.24 -30.13
N LYS A 123 1.15 -14.84 -30.77
CA LYS A 123 2.55 -14.36 -30.74
C LYS A 123 3.06 -13.95 -32.13
N LYS A 124 3.73 -12.78 -32.21
CA LYS A 124 4.94 -12.44 -33.00
C LYS A 124 5.24 -10.95 -32.74
N LYS A 125 6.38 -10.56 -32.15
CA LYS A 125 7.79 -10.64 -32.60
C LYS A 125 8.09 -9.69 -33.78
N VAL A 126 8.74 -8.55 -33.49
CA VAL A 126 10.05 -8.12 -34.05
C VAL A 126 10.58 -6.90 -33.27
N THR A 127 11.89 -6.82 -33.11
CA THR A 127 12.72 -5.75 -32.53
C THR A 127 14.17 -5.93 -33.06
N PRO A 128 15.11 -4.97 -32.95
CA PRO A 128 15.02 -3.52 -32.74
C PRO A 128 15.84 -2.76 -33.83
N ALA A 129 16.61 -1.72 -33.44
CA ALA A 129 17.77 -1.12 -34.13
C ALA A 129 17.48 -0.05 -35.22
N THR A 130 18.29 1.01 -35.44
CA THR A 130 19.48 1.57 -34.70
C THR A 130 19.81 3.00 -35.16
N GLN A 131 20.45 3.80 -34.28
CA GLN A 131 21.32 4.95 -34.62
C GLN A 131 20.60 6.15 -35.29
N SER A 132 21.18 7.35 -35.47
CA SER A 132 22.59 7.80 -35.36
C SER A 132 22.74 9.16 -34.65
N THR A 133 24.00 9.52 -34.37
CA THR A 133 24.45 10.87 -33.97
C THR A 133 24.39 11.86 -35.14
N HIS A 134 24.49 13.16 -34.86
CA HIS A 134 25.55 14.06 -35.37
C HIS A 134 25.52 15.41 -34.62
N ALA A 135 26.57 16.22 -34.77
CA ALA A 135 26.73 17.52 -34.10
C ALA A 135 27.22 18.61 -35.06
N GLY A 136 26.76 19.85 -34.88
CA GLY A 136 27.15 20.99 -35.72
C GLY A 136 26.85 22.35 -35.07
N LYS A 137 27.82 23.27 -35.14
CA LYS A 137 27.75 24.68 -34.66
C LYS A 137 26.99 25.53 -35.73
N GLN A 138 26.54 26.77 -35.52
CA GLN A 138 27.09 27.92 -34.78
C GLN A 138 26.00 29.00 -34.46
N GLY A 139 26.29 29.92 -33.52
CA GLY A 139 25.70 31.28 -33.43
C GLY A 139 24.26 31.40 -32.87
N THR A 140 23.82 32.49 -32.24
CA THR A 140 24.49 33.72 -31.74
C THR A 140 23.69 34.30 -30.55
N LYS A 141 24.31 35.07 -29.64
CA LYS A 141 23.65 35.84 -28.53
C LYS A 141 22.89 37.07 -29.10
N PRO A 142 21.87 37.70 -28.47
CA PRO A 142 21.67 38.03 -27.01
C PRO A 142 20.49 37.27 -26.36
N ARG A 143 20.27 37.14 -25.04
CA ARG A 143 20.55 37.89 -23.77
C ARG A 143 19.32 38.65 -23.24
N CYS A 144 18.79 38.17 -22.10
CA CYS A 144 17.88 38.85 -21.15
C CYS A 144 16.45 39.17 -21.68
N LYS A 145 15.40 39.26 -20.83
CA LYS A 145 15.24 38.89 -19.41
C LYS A 145 13.75 38.64 -19.13
N THR A 146 13.42 37.88 -18.10
CA THR A 146 12.08 37.88 -17.49
C THR A 146 11.77 39.23 -16.85
N ALA A 147 10.53 39.68 -16.99
CA ALA A 147 9.92 40.74 -16.19
C ALA A 147 8.49 40.31 -15.84
N THR A 148 8.12 40.42 -14.57
CA THR A 148 6.77 40.14 -14.07
C THR A 148 5.84 41.32 -14.32
N SER A 149 4.61 41.04 -14.71
CA SER A 149 3.55 42.05 -14.82
C SER A 149 2.90 42.26 -13.46
N ASP A 150 3.32 43.30 -12.75
CA ASP A 150 2.59 43.88 -11.62
C ASP A 150 2.75 45.40 -11.68
N GLY A 151 1.64 46.13 -11.60
CA GLY A 151 1.63 47.58 -11.82
C GLY A 151 0.23 48.16 -11.98
N SER A 152 -0.36 48.59 -10.87
CA SER A 152 -1.57 49.43 -10.85
C SER A 152 -1.16 50.91 -10.78
N PRO A 153 -1.59 51.77 -11.72
CA PRO A 153 -1.39 53.21 -11.66
C PRO A 153 -2.73 53.94 -11.40
N HIS A 154 -3.05 54.24 -10.14
CA HIS A 154 -4.19 55.11 -9.80
C HIS A 154 -3.90 55.91 -8.52
N ALA A 155 -3.15 57.02 -8.68
CA ALA A 155 -2.83 57.93 -7.57
C ALA A 155 -2.49 59.38 -7.99
N GLU A 156 -2.04 59.64 -9.23
CA GLU A 156 -1.41 60.94 -9.58
C GLU A 156 -2.18 61.79 -10.62
N ASP A 157 -3.31 61.31 -11.16
CA ASP A 157 -4.05 61.96 -12.25
C ASP A 157 -5.07 63.03 -11.78
N SER A 158 -4.97 63.49 -10.53
CA SER A 158 -5.85 64.53 -9.97
C SER A 158 -5.20 65.91 -9.91
N ALA A 159 -3.89 65.99 -9.68
CA ALA A 159 -3.18 67.28 -9.56
C ALA A 159 -3.11 68.04 -10.91
N ALA A 160 -2.98 67.33 -12.02
CA ALA A 160 -2.88 67.95 -13.36
C ALA A 160 -4.16 68.65 -13.84
N LEU A 161 -5.33 68.28 -13.30
CA LEU A 161 -6.62 68.85 -13.68
C LEU A 161 -6.98 70.12 -12.88
N GLU A 162 -6.39 70.31 -11.71
CA GLU A 162 -6.55 71.53 -10.91
C GLU A 162 -5.73 72.69 -11.53
N ASP A 163 -4.51 72.42 -11.98
CA ASP A 163 -3.62 73.37 -12.68
C ASP A 163 -4.27 73.97 -13.95
N GLU A 164 -4.88 73.14 -14.81
CA GLU A 164 -5.57 73.58 -16.03
C GLU A 164 -6.78 74.49 -15.72
N ALA A 165 -7.49 74.21 -14.61
CA ALA A 165 -8.63 75.00 -14.17
C ALA A 165 -8.21 76.36 -13.59
N GLU A 166 -7.15 76.42 -12.76
CA GLU A 166 -6.59 77.69 -12.27
C GLU A 166 -6.06 78.55 -13.43
N LEU A 167 -5.40 77.93 -14.42
CA LEU A 167 -4.91 78.63 -15.61
C LEU A 167 -6.05 79.28 -16.40
N PHE A 168 -7.20 78.60 -16.54
CA PHE A 168 -8.38 79.13 -17.23
C PHE A 168 -9.04 80.28 -16.44
N LEU A 169 -9.13 80.16 -15.11
CA LEU A 169 -9.65 81.20 -14.23
C LEU A 169 -8.78 82.47 -14.27
N ALA A 170 -7.47 82.33 -14.11
CA ALA A 170 -6.52 83.46 -14.15
C ALA A 170 -6.53 84.19 -15.50
N LYS A 171 -6.70 83.45 -16.61
CA LYS A 171 -6.84 84.00 -17.97
C LYS A 171 -8.16 84.74 -18.17
N THR A 172 -9.22 84.30 -17.52
CA THR A 172 -10.55 84.92 -17.55
C THR A 172 -10.57 86.22 -16.74
N ILE A 173 -10.01 86.23 -15.52
CA ILE A 173 -9.90 87.43 -14.66
C ILE A 173 -9.17 88.56 -15.41
N ARG A 174 -8.00 88.26 -16.01
CA ARG A 174 -7.21 89.23 -16.77
C ARG A 174 -7.99 89.87 -17.92
N SER A 175 -8.86 89.11 -18.59
CA SER A 175 -9.73 89.62 -19.66
C SER A 175 -10.82 90.57 -19.14
N MET A 176 -11.28 90.41 -17.90
CA MET A 176 -12.20 91.35 -17.26
C MET A 176 -11.47 92.63 -16.81
N GLU A 177 -10.29 92.51 -16.22
CA GLU A 177 -9.44 93.65 -15.81
C GLU A 177 -9.08 94.54 -17.01
N GLU A 178 -8.67 93.93 -18.12
CA GLU A 178 -8.32 94.64 -19.35
C GLU A 178 -9.51 95.36 -19.99
N LYS A 179 -10.72 94.77 -19.94
CA LYS A 179 -11.96 95.44 -20.36
C LYS A 179 -12.36 96.58 -19.43
N MET A 180 -12.29 96.39 -18.12
CA MET A 180 -12.66 97.41 -17.12
C MET A 180 -11.70 98.62 -17.19
N LYS A 181 -10.44 98.40 -17.55
CA LYS A 181 -9.47 99.49 -17.78
C LYS A 181 -9.80 100.35 -19.01
N HIS A 182 -10.55 99.82 -19.98
CA HIS A 182 -10.98 100.56 -21.16
C HIS A 182 -12.27 101.38 -20.97
N SER A 183 -13.01 101.21 -19.86
CA SER A 183 -14.31 101.87 -19.62
C SER A 183 -14.25 103.07 -18.65
N VAL A 184 -13.07 103.66 -18.42
CA VAL A 184 -12.84 104.71 -17.39
C VAL A 184 -12.20 105.97 -17.99
N GLN A 185 -12.34 106.20 -19.30
CA GLN A 185 -11.86 107.41 -19.98
C GLN A 185 -12.88 107.87 -21.03
N GLU A 186 -13.17 109.17 -21.04
CA GLU A 186 -14.33 109.83 -21.68
C GLU A 186 -15.68 109.36 -21.05
N ASN A 187 -16.49 110.23 -20.44
CA ASN A 187 -16.76 111.62 -20.76
C ASN A 187 -16.90 112.51 -19.52
N THR A 188 -16.39 113.73 -19.60
CA THR A 188 -16.66 114.83 -18.67
C THR A 188 -17.08 116.02 -19.49
N GLU A 189 -18.36 116.42 -19.46
CA GLU A 189 -18.79 117.75 -19.85
C GLU A 189 -20.18 118.06 -19.28
N ASP A 190 -20.40 119.32 -18.91
CA ASP A 190 -21.65 119.81 -18.36
C ASP A 190 -22.75 119.95 -19.43
N ASN A 191 -24.00 120.08 -18.99
CA ASN A 191 -24.71 121.35 -19.22
C ASN A 191 -25.90 121.49 -18.26
N ALA A 192 -26.13 122.72 -17.80
CA ALA A 192 -27.27 123.10 -16.98
C ALA A 192 -28.41 123.68 -17.83
N GLU A 193 -29.60 123.73 -17.22
CA GLU A 193 -30.69 124.71 -17.42
C GLU A 193 -30.90 125.36 -18.80
N ASP A 194 -32.13 125.22 -19.34
CA ASP A 194 -32.99 126.41 -19.50
C ASP A 194 -34.49 126.06 -19.42
N HIS A 195 -35.34 127.06 -19.19
CA HIS A 195 -36.76 126.95 -18.83
C HIS A 195 -37.68 127.76 -19.75
N VAL A 196 -38.46 127.09 -20.61
CA VAL A 196 -39.62 127.70 -21.31
C VAL A 196 -40.76 126.69 -21.51
N GLY A 197 -42.01 127.09 -21.20
CA GLY A 197 -43.22 126.52 -21.81
C GLY A 197 -44.08 125.58 -20.95
N SER A 198 -45.11 126.13 -20.31
CA SER A 198 -46.06 125.39 -19.44
C SER A 198 -46.98 124.35 -20.14
N ALA A 199 -46.89 124.20 -21.46
CA ALA A 199 -47.53 123.11 -22.21
C ALA A 199 -46.55 121.99 -22.60
N ALA A 200 -45.26 122.31 -22.71
CA ALA A 200 -44.21 121.32 -22.93
C ALA A 200 -43.95 120.50 -21.66
N SER A 201 -44.08 121.12 -20.49
CA SER A 201 -43.91 120.46 -19.19
C SER A 201 -44.93 119.35 -18.93
N ASP A 202 -46.19 119.47 -19.35
CA ASP A 202 -47.17 118.38 -19.23
C ASP A 202 -46.90 117.25 -20.24
N ALA A 203 -46.51 117.58 -21.48
CA ALA A 203 -46.08 116.57 -22.45
C ALA A 203 -44.85 115.78 -21.94
N GLN A 204 -43.84 116.48 -21.41
CA GLN A 204 -42.67 115.91 -20.75
C GLN A 204 -43.07 115.06 -19.53
N THR A 205 -44.02 115.51 -18.71
CA THR A 205 -44.58 114.77 -17.58
C THR A 205 -45.27 113.47 -18.02
N ARG A 206 -46.01 113.49 -19.14
CA ARG A 206 -46.61 112.27 -19.72
C ARG A 206 -45.56 111.30 -20.23
N VAL A 207 -44.51 111.79 -20.91
CA VAL A 207 -43.37 110.96 -21.38
C VAL A 207 -42.61 110.36 -20.20
N LEU A 208 -42.33 111.13 -19.14
CA LEU A 208 -41.68 110.63 -17.93
C LEU A 208 -42.53 109.58 -17.20
N LYS A 209 -43.86 109.78 -17.11
CA LYS A 209 -44.79 108.76 -16.57
C LYS A 209 -44.86 107.51 -17.43
N ALA A 210 -44.79 107.63 -18.75
CA ALA A 210 -44.71 106.48 -19.66
C ALA A 210 -43.39 105.72 -19.50
N LYS A 211 -42.25 106.42 -19.45
CA LYS A 211 -40.94 105.81 -19.17
C LYS A 211 -40.91 105.13 -17.80
N LEU A 212 -41.50 105.73 -16.76
CA LEU A 212 -41.59 105.14 -15.43
C LEU A 212 -42.42 103.84 -15.44
N ARG A 213 -43.53 103.79 -16.21
CA ARG A 213 -44.27 102.53 -16.41
C ARG A 213 -43.46 101.47 -17.16
N ILE A 214 -42.81 101.84 -18.26
CA ILE A 214 -41.96 100.91 -19.01
C ILE A 214 -40.86 100.35 -18.11
N MET A 215 -40.18 101.20 -17.33
CA MET A 215 -39.15 100.76 -16.37
C MET A 215 -39.72 99.93 -15.21
N GLN A 216 -40.98 100.14 -14.80
CA GLN A 216 -41.66 99.27 -13.82
C GLN A 216 -42.02 97.92 -14.43
N GLU A 217 -42.55 97.89 -15.65
CA GLU A 217 -42.88 96.68 -16.39
C GLU A 217 -41.61 95.86 -16.70
N GLU A 218 -40.50 96.52 -17.04
CA GLU A 218 -39.16 95.93 -17.17
C GLU A 218 -38.64 95.37 -15.82
N LEU A 219 -38.82 96.09 -14.70
CA LEU A 219 -38.44 95.64 -13.36
C LEU A 219 -39.27 94.41 -12.92
N ASP A 220 -40.57 94.42 -13.18
CA ASP A 220 -41.49 93.35 -12.82
C ASP A 220 -41.22 92.08 -13.65
N LEU A 221 -40.93 92.24 -14.95
CA LEU A 221 -40.47 91.17 -15.84
C LEU A 221 -39.12 90.60 -15.38
N LEU A 222 -38.14 91.46 -15.09
CA LEU A 222 -36.82 91.05 -14.60
C LEU A 222 -36.93 90.33 -13.25
N SER A 223 -37.84 90.76 -12.37
CA SER A 223 -38.13 90.09 -11.10
C SER A 223 -38.77 88.71 -11.33
N CYS A 224 -39.73 88.59 -12.24
CA CYS A 224 -40.32 87.31 -12.62
C CYS A 224 -39.29 86.33 -13.22
N ASP A 225 -38.35 86.81 -14.04
CA ASP A 225 -37.28 85.98 -14.59
C ASP A 225 -36.19 85.65 -13.55
N TYR A 226 -35.90 86.56 -12.62
CA TYR A 226 -35.06 86.29 -11.46
C TYR A 226 -35.66 85.15 -10.62
N TYR A 227 -36.94 85.20 -10.27
CA TYR A 227 -37.59 84.13 -9.50
C TYR A 227 -37.57 82.79 -10.24
N LYS A 228 -37.81 82.75 -11.57
CA LYS A 228 -37.66 81.52 -12.36
C LYS A 228 -36.23 80.96 -12.28
N LYS A 229 -35.22 81.82 -12.32
CA LYS A 229 -33.80 81.41 -12.22
C LYS A 229 -33.40 80.96 -10.83
N ASP A 230 -33.97 81.55 -9.78
CA ASP A 230 -33.80 81.08 -8.40
C ASP A 230 -34.44 79.69 -8.21
N ASP A 231 -35.65 79.51 -8.75
CA ASP A 231 -36.38 78.24 -8.80
C ASP A 231 -35.62 77.14 -9.57
N GLU A 232 -35.00 77.48 -10.70
CA GLU A 232 -34.10 76.59 -11.46
C GLU A 232 -32.82 76.28 -10.69
N ASN A 233 -32.21 77.27 -10.04
CA ASN A 233 -30.98 77.11 -9.26
C ASN A 233 -31.21 76.24 -8.01
N ALA A 234 -32.36 76.37 -7.35
CA ALA A 234 -32.78 75.52 -6.25
C ALA A 234 -32.96 74.05 -6.71
N LYS A 235 -33.56 73.83 -7.89
CA LYS A 235 -33.69 72.48 -8.50
C LYS A 235 -32.33 71.89 -8.86
N LEU A 236 -31.46 72.66 -9.51
CA LEU A 236 -30.09 72.23 -9.83
C LEU A 236 -29.30 71.88 -8.56
N THR A 237 -29.35 72.74 -7.54
CA THR A 237 -28.72 72.50 -6.23
C THR A 237 -29.24 71.23 -5.55
N ALA A 238 -30.52 70.91 -5.69
CA ALA A 238 -31.07 69.65 -5.19
C ALA A 238 -30.52 68.44 -5.97
N THR A 239 -30.50 68.49 -7.30
CA THR A 239 -29.96 67.39 -8.14
C THR A 239 -28.46 67.17 -7.94
N VAL A 240 -27.67 68.23 -7.67
CA VAL A 240 -26.24 68.07 -7.35
C VAL A 240 -26.07 67.29 -6.04
N LYS A 241 -26.84 67.61 -5.00
CA LYS A 241 -26.79 66.88 -3.72
C LYS A 241 -27.22 65.42 -3.86
N GLU A 242 -28.26 65.15 -4.63
CA GLU A 242 -28.71 63.78 -4.92
C GLU A 242 -27.61 62.97 -5.61
N LEU A 243 -26.93 63.56 -6.62
CA LEU A 243 -25.80 62.94 -7.31
C LEU A 243 -24.55 62.79 -6.43
N GLU A 244 -24.30 63.70 -5.49
CA GLU A 244 -23.24 63.58 -4.48
C GLU A 244 -23.53 62.43 -3.50
N GLU A 245 -24.76 62.30 -3.05
CA GLU A 245 -25.20 61.19 -2.19
C GLU A 245 -25.18 59.83 -2.92
N ASP A 246 -25.52 59.79 -4.22
CA ASP A 246 -25.38 58.61 -5.06
C ASP A 246 -23.91 58.26 -5.31
N ARG A 247 -23.05 59.24 -5.61
CA ARG A 247 -21.60 59.04 -5.70
C ARG A 247 -21.04 58.46 -4.40
N ALA A 248 -21.46 58.99 -3.25
CA ALA A 248 -21.06 58.48 -1.93
C ALA A 248 -21.65 57.11 -1.59
N ARG A 249 -22.81 56.72 -2.15
CA ARG A 249 -23.37 55.36 -2.09
C ARG A 249 -22.57 54.39 -2.96
N LEU A 250 -22.33 54.73 -4.21
CA LEU A 250 -21.58 53.93 -5.18
C LEU A 250 -20.13 53.71 -4.74
N GLN A 251 -19.45 54.74 -4.25
CA GLN A 251 -18.06 54.61 -3.75
C GLN A 251 -17.95 53.63 -2.58
N ARG A 252 -18.94 53.59 -1.68
CA ARG A 252 -19.02 52.58 -0.61
C ARG A 252 -19.29 51.18 -1.16
N ALA A 253 -20.19 51.04 -2.14
CA ALA A 253 -20.47 49.76 -2.77
C ALA A 253 -19.25 49.18 -3.49
N VAL A 254 -18.51 50.00 -4.24
CA VAL A 254 -17.24 49.64 -4.90
C VAL A 254 -16.19 49.21 -3.86
N GLY A 255 -16.02 49.95 -2.76
CA GLY A 255 -15.10 49.55 -1.69
C GLY A 255 -15.44 48.20 -1.05
N ILE A 256 -16.73 47.92 -0.82
CA ILE A 256 -17.19 46.62 -0.30
C ILE A 256 -16.87 45.50 -1.32
N GLN A 257 -17.25 45.69 -2.59
CA GLN A 257 -17.01 44.72 -3.66
C GLN A 257 -15.52 44.44 -3.89
N GLN A 258 -14.67 45.47 -3.82
CA GLN A 258 -13.22 45.32 -3.91
C GLN A 258 -12.69 44.41 -2.81
N THR A 259 -13.01 44.68 -1.53
CA THR A 259 -12.54 43.80 -0.43
C THR A 259 -13.10 42.38 -0.52
N GLN A 260 -14.28 42.19 -1.12
CA GLN A 260 -14.82 40.85 -1.38
C GLN A 260 -14.04 40.13 -2.48
N THR A 261 -13.69 40.83 -3.56
CA THR A 261 -12.90 40.30 -4.67
C THR A 261 -11.49 39.94 -4.22
N GLU A 262 -10.87 40.76 -3.37
CA GLU A 262 -9.56 40.50 -2.77
C GLU A 262 -9.58 39.26 -1.86
N LYS A 263 -10.61 39.09 -1.02
CA LYS A 263 -10.82 37.87 -0.21
C LYS A 263 -11.00 36.63 -1.08
N GLN A 264 -11.81 36.72 -2.14
CA GLN A 264 -12.03 35.60 -3.07
C GLN A 264 -10.75 35.23 -3.84
N ARG A 265 -9.95 36.22 -4.25
CA ARG A 265 -8.62 36.03 -4.85
C ARG A 265 -7.66 35.30 -3.90
N ALA A 266 -7.57 35.75 -2.65
CA ALA A 266 -6.71 35.14 -1.64
C ALA A 266 -7.08 33.66 -1.37
N LEU A 267 -8.39 33.36 -1.27
CA LEU A 267 -8.88 31.98 -1.12
C LEU A 267 -8.59 31.12 -2.36
N ALA A 268 -8.77 31.66 -3.57
CA ALA A 268 -8.45 30.96 -4.81
C ALA A 268 -6.94 30.65 -4.92
N GLU A 269 -6.08 31.58 -4.51
CA GLU A 269 -4.64 31.37 -4.43
C GLU A 269 -4.25 30.31 -3.39
N GLU A 270 -4.87 30.30 -2.21
CA GLU A 270 -4.61 29.29 -1.17
C GLU A 270 -5.02 27.90 -1.67
N LEU A 271 -6.19 27.78 -2.31
CA LEU A 271 -6.64 26.54 -2.92
C LEU A 271 -5.73 26.08 -4.07
N ALA A 272 -5.24 27.00 -4.92
CA ALA A 272 -4.26 26.67 -5.96
C ALA A 272 -2.95 26.13 -5.35
N LYS A 273 -2.39 26.82 -4.35
CA LYS A 273 -1.19 26.38 -3.60
C LYS A 273 -1.43 25.02 -2.92
N LYS A 274 -2.64 24.73 -2.45
CA LYS A 274 -3.01 23.42 -1.88
C LYS A 274 -3.09 22.33 -2.96
N CYS A 275 -3.65 22.63 -4.12
CA CYS A 275 -3.70 21.72 -5.27
C CYS A 275 -2.29 21.37 -5.78
N ASP A 276 -1.39 22.34 -5.92
CA ASP A 276 0.01 22.10 -6.31
C ASP A 276 0.73 21.20 -5.30
N ASN A 277 0.57 21.47 -4.00
CA ASN A 277 1.15 20.64 -2.94
C ASN A 277 0.59 19.21 -2.91
N LEU A 278 -0.69 19.02 -3.24
CA LEU A 278 -1.28 17.68 -3.40
C LEU A 278 -0.77 16.98 -4.68
N GLN A 279 -0.66 17.70 -5.79
CA GLN A 279 -0.13 17.18 -7.05
C GLN A 279 1.33 16.73 -6.91
N LEU A 280 2.15 17.47 -6.14
CA LEU A 280 3.52 17.08 -5.78
C LEU A 280 3.56 15.81 -4.91
N GLN A 281 2.67 15.69 -3.92
CA GLN A 281 2.56 14.48 -3.07
C GLN A 281 2.12 13.25 -3.87
N VAL A 282 1.09 13.37 -4.71
CA VAL A 282 0.67 12.29 -5.64
C VAL A 282 1.82 11.90 -6.58
N SER A 283 2.58 12.88 -7.08
CA SER A 283 3.75 12.64 -7.93
C SER A 283 4.93 11.99 -7.19
N ALA A 284 5.04 12.16 -5.87
CA ALA A 284 6.03 11.49 -5.03
C ALA A 284 5.62 10.06 -4.69
N LEU A 285 4.40 9.87 -4.18
CA LEU A 285 3.82 8.57 -3.84
C LEU A 285 3.74 7.64 -5.07
N SER A 286 3.40 8.18 -6.24
CA SER A 286 3.43 7.41 -7.50
C SER A 286 4.81 6.82 -7.80
N LYS A 287 5.87 7.62 -7.65
CA LYS A 287 7.27 7.16 -7.84
C LYS A 287 7.66 6.11 -6.79
N GLU A 288 7.21 6.25 -5.55
CA GLU A 288 7.43 5.27 -4.48
C GLU A 288 6.71 3.94 -4.76
N VAL A 289 5.45 3.99 -5.20
CA VAL A 289 4.72 2.80 -5.66
C VAL A 289 5.44 2.10 -6.81
N GLU A 290 6.01 2.85 -7.77
CA GLU A 290 6.83 2.25 -8.83
C GLU A 290 8.13 1.61 -8.30
N THR A 291 8.87 2.24 -7.36
CA THR A 291 10.12 1.67 -6.82
C THR A 291 9.85 0.44 -5.97
N LEU A 292 8.81 0.46 -5.13
CA LEU A 292 8.32 -0.71 -4.41
C LEU A 292 7.90 -1.84 -5.36
N THR A 293 7.18 -1.52 -6.43
CA THR A 293 6.79 -2.50 -7.47
C THR A 293 8.01 -3.11 -8.20
N ARG A 294 9.05 -2.31 -8.47
CA ARG A 294 10.31 -2.79 -9.05
C ARG A 294 11.05 -3.71 -8.07
N SER A 295 11.14 -3.30 -6.79
CA SER A 295 11.74 -4.08 -5.71
C SER A 295 11.04 -5.41 -5.50
N GLN A 296 9.70 -5.42 -5.45
CA GLN A 296 8.88 -6.64 -5.31
C GLN A 296 9.14 -7.63 -6.46
N LYS A 297 9.23 -7.16 -7.70
CA LYS A 297 9.55 -7.99 -8.87
C LYS A 297 10.95 -8.60 -8.78
N GLN A 298 11.94 -7.84 -8.30
CA GLN A 298 13.29 -8.34 -8.05
C GLN A 298 13.31 -9.38 -6.93
N ALA A 299 12.62 -9.11 -5.81
CA ALA A 299 12.50 -10.04 -4.68
C ALA A 299 11.81 -11.35 -5.08
N ALA A 300 10.76 -11.30 -5.90
CA ALA A 300 10.08 -12.48 -6.42
C ALA A 300 10.98 -13.34 -7.34
N ALA A 301 11.80 -12.70 -8.20
CA ALA A 301 12.77 -13.40 -9.04
C ALA A 301 13.89 -14.07 -8.20
N VAL A 302 14.34 -13.41 -7.12
CA VAL A 302 15.29 -13.99 -6.16
C VAL A 302 14.64 -15.15 -5.39
N HIS A 303 13.38 -15.01 -4.94
CA HIS A 303 12.63 -16.07 -4.26
C HIS A 303 12.55 -17.33 -5.12
N GLY A 304 12.05 -17.23 -6.36
CA GLY A 304 11.97 -18.38 -7.27
C GLY A 304 13.34 -19.03 -7.54
N THR A 305 14.42 -18.25 -7.54
CA THR A 305 15.80 -18.78 -7.66
C THR A 305 16.24 -19.55 -6.41
N VAL A 306 15.88 -19.08 -5.22
CA VAL A 306 16.16 -19.77 -3.93
C VAL A 306 15.28 -21.02 -3.79
N GLU A 307 14.02 -20.94 -4.20
CA GLU A 307 13.03 -22.03 -4.16
C GLU A 307 13.44 -23.21 -5.05
N VAL A 308 13.88 -22.95 -6.29
CA VAL A 308 14.43 -24.00 -7.18
C VAL A 308 15.68 -24.65 -6.56
N ARG A 309 16.55 -23.87 -5.90
CA ARG A 309 17.73 -24.41 -5.21
C ARG A 309 17.36 -25.25 -3.96
N LEU A 310 16.32 -24.83 -3.23
CA LEU A 310 15.79 -25.56 -2.08
C LEU A 310 15.19 -26.90 -2.51
N ASN A 311 14.35 -26.90 -3.54
CA ASN A 311 13.72 -28.12 -4.08
C ASN A 311 14.78 -29.12 -4.55
N ARG A 312 15.81 -28.68 -5.28
CA ARG A 312 16.93 -29.55 -5.68
C ARG A 312 17.69 -30.13 -4.48
N ALA A 313 17.89 -29.35 -3.41
CA ALA A 313 18.53 -29.82 -2.18
C ALA A 313 17.65 -30.84 -1.42
N LEU A 314 16.32 -30.67 -1.45
CA LEU A 314 15.37 -31.64 -0.88
C LEU A 314 15.39 -32.96 -1.66
N GLU A 315 15.36 -32.91 -3.00
CA GLU A 315 15.52 -34.08 -3.88
C GLU A 315 16.85 -34.82 -3.63
N GLU A 316 17.96 -34.09 -3.49
CA GLU A 316 19.27 -34.67 -3.14
C GLU A 316 19.23 -35.36 -1.76
N VAL A 317 18.59 -34.75 -0.76
CA VAL A 317 18.42 -35.34 0.58
C VAL A 317 17.53 -36.59 0.55
N GLU A 318 16.45 -36.60 -0.22
CA GLU A 318 15.59 -37.79 -0.35
C GLU A 318 16.29 -38.93 -1.09
N LYS A 319 17.03 -38.61 -2.16
CA LYS A 319 17.89 -39.56 -2.86
C LYS A 319 18.90 -40.20 -1.91
N LEU A 320 19.61 -39.41 -1.10
CA LEU A 320 20.57 -39.89 -0.11
C LEU A 320 19.91 -40.73 1.00
N LYS A 321 18.74 -40.33 1.51
CA LYS A 321 17.94 -41.14 2.45
C LYS A 321 17.57 -42.51 1.85
N SER A 322 17.13 -42.53 0.58
CA SER A 322 16.75 -43.77 -0.11
C SER A 322 17.95 -44.70 -0.32
N GLN A 323 19.13 -44.16 -0.64
CA GLN A 323 20.37 -44.90 -0.79
C GLN A 323 20.83 -45.46 0.56
N LEU A 324 20.83 -44.65 1.63
CA LEU A 324 21.17 -45.09 2.99
C LEU A 324 20.24 -46.22 3.47
N SER A 325 18.94 -46.13 3.17
CA SER A 325 17.96 -47.18 3.49
C SER A 325 18.29 -48.49 2.75
N LYS A 326 18.52 -48.42 1.42
CA LYS A 326 18.91 -49.58 0.61
C LYS A 326 20.21 -50.21 1.09
N THR A 327 21.25 -49.42 1.39
CA THR A 327 22.53 -49.94 1.92
C THR A 327 22.37 -50.59 3.29
N ARG A 328 21.54 -50.03 4.18
CA ARG A 328 21.22 -50.66 5.48
C ARG A 328 20.49 -51.98 5.32
N GLN A 329 19.54 -52.07 4.40
CA GLN A 329 18.80 -53.30 4.11
C GLN A 329 19.74 -54.37 3.52
N ILE A 330 20.51 -54.04 2.48
CA ILE A 330 21.52 -54.95 1.88
C ILE A 330 22.52 -55.45 2.93
N ASN A 331 22.96 -54.59 3.86
CA ASN A 331 23.88 -55.02 4.92
C ASN A 331 23.21 -55.97 5.93
N LYS A 332 21.94 -55.72 6.29
CA LYS A 332 21.16 -56.61 7.16
C LYS A 332 20.94 -57.98 6.49
N ASP A 333 20.63 -57.99 5.21
CA ASP A 333 20.36 -59.22 4.45
C ASP A 333 21.65 -60.03 4.30
N LYS A 334 22.78 -59.40 3.97
CA LYS A 334 24.10 -60.06 3.97
C LYS A 334 24.48 -60.67 5.31
N ILE A 335 24.25 -59.96 6.43
CA ILE A 335 24.51 -60.51 7.77
C ILE A 335 23.62 -61.74 8.03
N SER A 336 22.39 -61.77 7.49
CA SER A 336 21.51 -62.94 7.58
C SER A 336 21.98 -64.11 6.69
N GLU A 337 22.42 -63.83 5.46
CA GLU A 337 23.00 -64.82 4.54
C GLU A 337 24.29 -65.43 5.10
N GLU A 338 25.18 -64.60 5.65
CA GLU A 338 26.41 -65.02 6.32
C GLU A 338 26.12 -65.87 7.56
N HIS A 339 25.09 -65.53 8.35
CA HIS A 339 24.65 -66.33 9.49
C HIS A 339 24.15 -67.71 9.05
N GLN A 340 23.23 -67.76 8.09
CA GLN A 340 22.66 -69.01 7.58
C GLN A 340 23.73 -69.89 6.92
N SER A 341 24.63 -69.30 6.15
CA SER A 341 25.78 -70.00 5.54
C SER A 341 26.69 -70.60 6.61
N LYS A 342 27.01 -69.85 7.67
CA LYS A 342 27.79 -70.32 8.82
C LYS A 342 27.08 -71.45 9.59
N GLU A 343 25.76 -71.38 9.77
CA GLU A 343 24.99 -72.45 10.42
C GLU A 343 24.96 -73.73 9.58
N ASN A 344 24.77 -73.62 8.26
CA ASN A 344 24.85 -74.75 7.34
C ASN A 344 26.24 -75.42 7.38
N LEU A 345 27.32 -74.64 7.30
CA LEU A 345 28.69 -75.14 7.40
C LEU A 345 28.99 -75.77 8.77
N LEU A 346 28.42 -75.25 9.87
CA LEU A 346 28.55 -75.85 11.20
C LEU A 346 27.80 -77.18 11.30
N ALA A 347 26.62 -77.30 10.69
CA ALA A 347 25.85 -78.54 10.64
C ALA A 347 26.58 -79.62 9.81
N GLU A 348 27.07 -79.27 8.61
CA GLU A 348 27.87 -80.17 7.78
C GLU A 348 29.17 -80.59 8.48
N ASN A 349 29.85 -79.66 9.15
CA ASN A 349 31.06 -80.00 9.91
C ASN A 349 30.77 -80.98 11.07
N GLN A 350 29.57 -80.93 11.66
CA GLN A 350 29.12 -81.93 12.66
C GLN A 350 28.78 -83.28 12.02
N THR A 351 28.10 -83.34 10.88
CA THR A 351 27.79 -84.62 10.21
C THR A 351 29.06 -85.30 9.69
N LEU A 352 30.00 -84.55 9.10
CA LEU A 352 31.32 -85.06 8.69
C LEU A 352 32.13 -85.58 9.89
N LYS A 353 32.10 -84.88 11.03
CA LYS A 353 32.71 -85.37 12.29
C LYS A 353 32.09 -86.68 12.76
N LYS A 354 30.76 -86.82 12.68
CA LYS A 354 30.03 -88.05 13.04
C LYS A 354 30.40 -89.21 12.12
N GLN A 355 30.34 -89.00 10.80
CA GLN A 355 30.74 -90.00 9.80
C GLN A 355 32.19 -90.45 9.98
N LYS A 356 33.11 -89.52 10.25
CA LYS A 356 34.52 -89.84 10.56
C LYS A 356 34.64 -90.71 11.82
N ALA A 357 33.88 -90.42 12.87
CA ALA A 357 33.88 -91.22 14.09
C ALA A 357 33.30 -92.63 13.87
N GLU A 358 32.20 -92.74 13.13
CA GLU A 358 31.57 -94.02 12.74
C GLU A 358 32.54 -94.87 11.90
N LEU A 359 33.23 -94.27 10.91
CA LEU A 359 34.24 -94.94 10.09
C LEU A 359 35.45 -95.42 10.90
N ILE A 360 35.93 -94.63 11.88
CA ILE A 360 36.98 -95.04 12.82
C ILE A 360 36.53 -96.23 13.67
N VAL A 361 35.26 -96.27 14.10
CA VAL A 361 34.70 -97.43 14.82
C VAL A 361 34.60 -98.65 13.89
N ALA A 362 34.22 -98.48 12.62
CA ALA A 362 34.19 -99.55 11.62
C ALA A 362 35.59 -100.16 11.41
N PHE A 363 36.62 -99.33 11.16
CA PHE A 363 38.00 -99.82 11.04
C PHE A 363 38.50 -100.54 12.31
N LYS A 364 38.17 -100.04 13.50
CA LYS A 364 38.50 -100.71 14.78
C LYS A 364 37.81 -102.07 14.94
N LYS A 365 36.59 -102.25 14.40
CA LYS A 365 35.92 -103.55 14.33
C LYS A 365 36.59 -104.47 13.29
N GLN A 366 36.93 -103.94 12.11
CA GLN A 366 37.57 -104.70 11.04
C GLN A 366 38.95 -105.26 11.46
N LEU A 367 39.75 -104.46 12.18
CA LEU A 367 41.03 -104.91 12.73
C LEU A 367 40.85 -106.08 13.71
N LYS A 368 39.91 -105.96 14.67
CA LYS A 368 39.59 -107.07 15.60
C LYS A 368 39.10 -108.33 14.88
N LEU A 369 38.32 -108.18 13.80
CA LEU A 369 37.87 -109.31 12.99
C LEU A 369 39.06 -109.98 12.27
N ILE A 370 39.99 -109.21 11.73
CA ILE A 370 41.24 -109.73 11.12
C ILE A 370 42.06 -110.52 12.15
N ASP A 371 42.19 -110.03 13.39
CA ASP A 371 42.93 -110.72 14.44
C ASP A 371 42.26 -112.03 14.88
N ILE A 372 40.91 -112.06 14.94
CA ILE A 372 40.14 -113.29 15.20
C ILE A 372 40.31 -114.29 14.05
N LEU A 373 40.16 -113.85 12.79
CA LEU A 373 40.30 -114.70 11.60
C LEU A 373 41.72 -115.27 11.48
N LYS A 374 42.76 -114.49 11.80
CA LYS A 374 44.16 -114.99 11.86
C LYS A 374 44.33 -116.10 12.89
N LYS A 375 43.76 -115.94 14.10
CA LYS A 375 43.78 -116.98 15.14
C LYS A 375 43.00 -118.22 14.72
N GLN A 376 41.80 -118.04 14.16
CA GLN A 376 40.99 -119.15 13.64
C GLN A 376 41.71 -119.92 12.53
N LYS A 377 42.35 -119.22 11.59
CA LYS A 377 43.20 -119.84 10.56
C LYS A 377 44.33 -120.67 11.19
N MET A 378 45.08 -120.10 12.13
CA MET A 378 46.16 -120.79 12.84
C MET A 378 45.67 -122.04 13.59
N HIS A 379 44.53 -121.97 14.28
CA HIS A 379 43.92 -123.13 14.94
C HIS A 379 43.46 -124.19 13.94
N PHE A 380 42.92 -123.80 12.79
CA PHE A 380 42.50 -124.72 11.73
C PHE A 380 43.70 -125.40 11.03
N GLU A 381 44.78 -124.65 10.76
CA GLU A 381 46.02 -125.22 10.21
C GLU A 381 46.69 -126.19 11.20
N ALA A 382 46.69 -125.88 12.50
CA ALA A 382 47.16 -126.80 13.54
C ALA A 382 46.28 -128.06 13.66
N ALA A 383 44.95 -127.92 13.63
CA ALA A 383 44.02 -129.05 13.66
C ALA A 383 44.15 -129.94 12.41
N LYS A 384 44.37 -129.34 11.24
CA LYS A 384 44.60 -130.10 9.99
C LYS A 384 45.95 -130.83 9.99
N LEU A 385 46.99 -130.23 10.57
CA LEU A 385 48.27 -130.91 10.75
C LEU A 385 48.14 -132.10 11.72
N LEU A 386 47.37 -131.91 12.81
CA LEU A 386 47.06 -132.99 13.75
C LEU A 386 46.29 -134.13 13.07
N SER A 387 45.24 -133.83 12.30
CA SER A 387 44.48 -134.88 11.59
C SER A 387 45.31 -135.62 10.55
N PHE A 388 46.28 -134.96 9.90
CA PHE A 388 47.25 -135.67 9.05
C PHE A 388 48.13 -136.63 9.86
N THR A 389 48.65 -136.22 11.02
CA THR A 389 49.43 -137.13 11.88
C THR A 389 48.60 -138.27 12.47
N GLU A 390 47.31 -138.05 12.75
CA GLU A 390 46.37 -139.10 13.16
C GLU A 390 46.10 -140.08 12.01
N GLU A 391 45.88 -139.60 10.78
CA GLU A 391 45.75 -140.44 9.59
C GLU A 391 47.01 -141.26 9.28
N GLU A 392 48.20 -140.69 9.40
CA GLU A 392 49.47 -141.39 9.19
C GLU A 392 49.72 -142.45 10.27
N PHE A 393 49.40 -142.13 11.53
CA PHE A 393 49.47 -143.07 12.65
C PHE A 393 48.50 -144.25 12.48
N LEU A 394 47.27 -144.00 12.01
CA LEU A 394 46.30 -145.05 11.72
C LEU A 394 46.76 -145.95 10.55
N LYS A 395 47.28 -145.36 9.45
CA LYS A 395 47.85 -146.13 8.32
C LYS A 395 49.02 -147.03 8.78
N ALA A 396 49.86 -146.54 9.70
CA ALA A 396 50.96 -147.32 10.28
C ALA A 396 50.47 -148.47 11.19
N LEU A 397 49.29 -148.37 11.80
CA LEU A 397 48.66 -149.45 12.56
C LEU A 397 47.99 -150.49 11.63
N ASP A 398 47.35 -150.06 10.56
CA ASP A 398 46.71 -150.96 9.58
C ASP A 398 47.71 -151.77 8.76
N TRP A 399 48.95 -151.27 8.57
CA TRP A 399 50.09 -152.07 8.07
C TRP A 399 50.45 -153.29 8.92
N GLY A 400 49.87 -153.43 10.12
CA GLY A 400 49.95 -154.64 10.93
C GLY A 400 48.87 -155.70 10.67
N LYS A 401 47.97 -155.51 9.68
CA LYS A 401 46.73 -156.31 9.52
C LYS A 401 46.31 -156.69 8.08
N ALA A 402 47.24 -156.90 7.15
CA ALA A 402 47.01 -157.70 5.93
C ALA A 402 48.33 -158.21 5.33
#